data_AF-A0A212KXX3-F1
#
_entry.id   AF-A0A212KXX3-F1
#
_cell.length_a   1.000
_cell.length_b   1.000
_cell.length_c   1.000
_cell.angle_alpha   90.00
_cell.angle_beta   90.00
_cell.angle_gamma   90.00
#
_symmetry.space_group_name_H-M   'P 1'
#
loop_
_entity.id
_entity.type
_entity.pdbx_description
1 polymer ?
#
loop_
_entity_poly.entity_id
_entity_poly.type
_entity_poly.pdbx_seq_one_letter_code
_entity_poly.pdbx_strand_id
1 'polypeptide(L)' 'MAGIGVQELLLILVVVFLLFGAKKLPEIGGGLGRAIRNFRRASSEPDEIDITPKNKKPSSTDDDPSHKA' A
#
# COMPACT_ATOMS: atom_id res chain seq x y z
N MET A 1 3.53 -36.01 4.67
CA MET A 1 2.52 -35.26 3.89
C MET A 1 3.28 -34.22 3.09
N ALA A 2 3.41 -34.39 1.77
CA ALA A 2 4.07 -33.39 0.92
C ALA A 2 3.17 -32.15 0.87
N GLY A 3 3.56 -31.09 1.59
CA GLY A 3 2.88 -29.81 1.53
C GLY A 3 3.11 -29.16 0.18
N ILE A 4 2.16 -28.34 -0.28
CA ILE A 4 2.34 -27.51 -1.46
C ILE A 4 3.54 -26.59 -1.18
N GLY A 5 4.62 -26.79 -1.94
CA GLY A 5 5.81 -25.97 -1.86
C GLY A 5 5.65 -24.67 -2.64
N VAL A 6 6.64 -23.80 -2.49
CA VAL A 6 6.71 -22.54 -3.24
C VAL A 6 6.70 -22.80 -4.75
N GLN A 7 7.29 -23.92 -5.20
CA GLN A 7 7.39 -24.27 -6.61
C GLN A 7 6.03 -24.65 -7.22
N GLU A 8 5.23 -25.46 -6.52
CA GLU A 8 3.87 -25.79 -6.95
C GLU A 8 2.97 -24.55 -6.96
N LEU A 9 3.09 -23.67 -5.96
CA LEU A 9 2.35 -22.41 -5.92
C LEU A 9 2.70 -21.50 -7.12
N LEU A 10 3.98 -21.43 -7.50
CA LEU A 10 4.44 -20.67 -8.66
C LEU A 10 3.88 -21.25 -9.97
N LEU A 11 3.84 -22.58 -10.10
CA LEU A 11 3.28 -23.24 -11.27
C LEU A 11 1.78 -22.97 -11.41
N ILE A 12 1.03 -23.03 -10.30
CA ILE A 12 -0.39 -22.65 -10.27
C ILE A 12 -0.57 -21.18 -10.63
N LEU A 13 0.27 -20.29 -10.08
CA LEU A 13 0.24 -18.86 -10.37
C LEU A 13 0.42 -18.60 -11.87
N VAL A 14 1.35 -19.30 -12.54
CA VAL A 14 1.57 -19.17 -13.99
C VAL A 14 0.34 -19.61 -14.78
N VAL A 15 -0.30 -20.73 -14.42
CA VAL A 15 -1.53 -21.18 -15.10
C VAL A 15 -2.65 -20.15 -14.94
N VAL A 16 -2.87 -19.67 -13.72
CA VAL A 16 -3.85 -18.60 -13.43
C VAL A 16 -3.53 -17.32 -14.22
N PHE A 17 -2.25 -16.96 -14.29
CA PHE A 17 -1.78 -15.79 -15.03
C PHE A 17 -1.98 -15.92 -16.54
N LEU A 18 -1.88 -17.13 -17.10
CA LEU A 18 -2.19 -17.39 -18.51
C LEU A 18 -3.70 -17.27 -18.79
N LEU A 19 -4.55 -17.74 -17.88
CA LEU A 19 -6.01 -17.67 -18.03
C LEU A 19 -6.55 -16.25 -17.90
N PHE A 20 -6.12 -15.51 -16.87
CA PHE A 20 -6.59 -14.15 -16.61
C PHE A 20 -5.76 -13.07 -17.32
N GLY A 21 -4.54 -13.40 -17.72
CA GLY A 21 -3.60 -12.47 -18.34
C GLY A 21 -2.89 -11.55 -17.34
N ALA A 22 -1.77 -10.98 -17.78
CA ALA A 22 -0.91 -10.12 -16.96
C ALA A 22 -1.56 -8.83 -16.45
N LYS A 23 -2.62 -8.37 -17.13
CA LYS A 23 -3.32 -7.13 -16.78
C LYS A 23 -4.30 -7.30 -15.63
N LYS A 24 -4.88 -8.49 -15.43
CA LYS A 24 -5.95 -8.71 -14.45
C LYS A 24 -5.47 -8.81 -13.01
N LEU A 25 -4.30 -9.42 -12.77
CA LEU A 25 -3.72 -9.48 -11.43
C LEU A 25 -3.47 -8.09 -10.80
N PRO A 26 -2.78 -7.13 -11.46
CA PRO A 26 -2.54 -5.81 -10.88
C PRO A 26 -3.83 -4.97 -10.78
N GLU A 27 -4.79 -5.14 -11.70
CA GLU A 27 -6.09 -4.49 -11.66
C GLU A 27 -6.86 -4.86 -10.37
N ILE A 28 -6.93 -6.16 -10.06
CA ILE A 28 -7.59 -6.69 -8.86
C ILE A 28 -6.75 -6.37 -7.61
N GLY A 29 -5.43 -6.56 -7.68
CA GLY A 29 -4.50 -6.32 -6.57
C GLY A 29 -4.47 -4.86 -6.11
N GLY A 30 -4.59 -3.90 -7.03
CA GLY A 30 -4.70 -2.48 -6.68
C GLY A 30 -5.98 -2.17 -5.88
N GLY A 31 -7.10 -2.80 -6.22
CA GLY A 31 -8.37 -2.67 -5.48
C GLY A 31 -8.28 -3.30 -4.10
N LEU A 32 -7.86 -4.56 -4.03
CA LEU A 32 -7.69 -5.30 -2.77
C LEU A 32 -6.65 -4.65 -1.86
N GLY A 33 -5.54 -4.17 -2.41
CA GLY A 33 -4.48 -3.51 -1.64
C GLY A 33 -4.96 -2.21 -0.98
N ARG A 34 -5.77 -1.41 -1.69
CA ARG A 34 -6.42 -0.22 -1.10
C ARG A 34 -7.40 -0.61 -0.01
N ALA A 35 -8.23 -1.64 -0.23
CA ALA A 35 -9.19 -2.13 0.75
C ALA A 35 -8.48 -2.64 2.02
N ILE A 36 -7.46 -3.48 1.87
CA ILE A 36 -6.64 -4.00 2.98
C ILE A 36 -5.96 -2.85 3.72
N ARG A 37 -5.39 -1.86 3.01
CA ARG A 37 -4.74 -0.70 3.63
C ARG A 37 -5.72 0.14 4.45
N ASN A 38 -6.91 0.39 3.93
CA ASN A 38 -7.94 1.14 4.63
C ASN A 38 -8.48 0.35 5.82
N PHE A 39 -8.71 -0.96 5.66
CA PHE A 39 -9.11 -1.86 6.74
C PHE A 39 -8.06 -1.89 7.86
N ARG A 40 -6.77 -1.99 7.50
CA ARG A 40 -5.68 -1.97 8.48
C ARG A 40 -5.61 -0.65 9.24
N ARG A 41 -5.85 0.49 8.57
CA ARG A 41 -5.89 1.82 9.22
C ARG A 41 -7.06 1.92 10.19
N ALA A 42 -8.28 1.64 9.72
CA ALA A 42 -9.47 1.64 10.56
C ALA A 42 -9.39 0.66 11.74
N SER A 43 -8.70 -0.48 11.57
CA SER A 43 -8.50 -1.45 12.65
C SER A 43 -7.33 -1.12 13.58
N SER A 44 -6.41 -0.22 13.19
CA SER A 44 -5.24 0.15 14.00
C SER A 44 -5.35 1.52 14.65
N GLU A 45 -6.28 2.37 14.19
CA GLU A 45 -6.62 3.65 14.82
C GLU A 45 -7.77 3.40 15.81
N PRO A 46 -7.53 3.34 17.14
CA PRO A 46 -8.61 3.46 18.11
C PRO A 46 -9.28 4.83 17.94
N ASP A 47 -10.58 4.93 18.21
CA ASP A 47 -11.44 6.10 17.99
C ASP A 47 -10.88 7.42 18.54
N GLU A 48 -9.95 8.06 17.84
CA GLU A 48 -9.60 9.45 18.02
C GLU A 48 -10.06 10.19 16.77
N ILE A 49 -11.07 11.04 16.97
CA ILE A 49 -11.55 12.01 15.98
C ILE A 49 -10.38 12.97 15.73
N ASP A 50 -9.54 12.66 14.75
CA ASP A 50 -8.45 13.54 14.32
C ASP A 50 -9.03 14.71 13.53
N ILE A 51 -9.41 15.77 14.25
CA ILE A 51 -9.77 17.09 13.72
C ILE A 51 -8.51 17.86 13.27
N THR A 52 -7.51 17.18 12.70
CA THR A 52 -6.35 17.86 12.11
C THR A 52 -6.43 17.75 10.59
N PRO A 53 -6.66 18.86 9.86
CA PRO A 53 -6.58 18.82 8.41
C PRO A 53 -5.12 18.54 8.04
N LYS A 54 -4.82 17.33 7.55
CA LYS A 54 -3.55 17.00 6.89
C LYS A 54 -3.47 17.77 5.58
N ASN A 55 -3.12 19.05 5.68
CA ASN A 55 -2.78 19.89 4.56
C ASN A 55 -1.48 19.35 3.96
N LYS A 56 -1.56 18.88 2.71
CA LYS A 56 -0.40 18.55 1.89
C LYS A 56 0.52 19.78 1.83
N LYS A 57 1.82 19.54 2.04
CA LYS A 57 2.95 20.48 1.92
C LYS A 57 2.73 21.57 0.85
N PRO A 58 3.30 22.76 1.09
CA PRO A 58 4.30 23.25 0.15
C PRO A 58 5.64 23.48 0.87
N SER A 59 6.69 23.02 0.19
CA SER A 59 8.07 23.38 0.41
C SER A 59 8.27 24.88 0.15
N SER A 60 8.59 25.62 1.20
CA SER A 60 9.11 26.98 1.23
C SER A 60 9.55 27.15 2.70
N THR A 61 10.76 27.53 3.06
CA THR A 61 11.46 28.75 2.66
C THR A 61 12.87 28.66 3.28
N ASP A 62 13.88 28.89 2.44
CA ASP A 62 15.13 29.61 2.70
C ASP A 62 15.84 29.45 4.05
N ASP A 63 16.95 28.73 4.01
CA ASP A 63 18.07 28.85 4.94
C ASP A 63 18.68 30.26 4.85
N ASP A 64 18.19 31.21 5.67
CA ASP A 64 18.85 32.51 5.95
C ASP A 64 19.59 32.43 7.31
N PRO A 65 20.93 32.27 7.35
CA PRO A 65 21.69 32.27 8.59
C PRO A 65 22.10 33.70 8.97
N SER A 66 21.12 34.56 9.23
CA SER A 66 21.33 35.94 9.70
C SER A 66 20.95 36.09 11.17
N HIS A 67 21.52 35.28 12.07
CA HIS A 67 21.53 35.60 13.50
C HIS A 67 22.64 34.86 14.25
N LYS A 68 23.86 35.41 14.20
CA LYS A 68 24.77 35.39 15.35
C LYS A 68 25.45 36.75 15.45
N ALA A 69 24.90 37.55 16.36
CA ALA A 69 25.59 38.66 17.01
C ALA A 69 26.66 38.11 17.96
#